data_AF-A0A0H5PWP7-F1
#
_entry.id   AF-A0A0H5PWP7-F1
#
_cell.length_a   1.000
_cell.length_b   1.000
_cell.length_c   1.000
_cell.angle_alpha   90.00
_cell.angle_beta   90.00
_cell.angle_gamma   90.00
#
_symmetry.space_group_name_H-M   'P 1'
#
loop_
_entity.id
_entity.type
_entity.pdbx_description
1 polymer ?
#
loop_
_entity_poly.entity_id
_entity_poly.type
_entity_poly.pdbx_seq_one_letter_code
_entity_poly.pdbx_strand_id
1 'polypeptide(L)' 'MERLVEVTLEIDAELKEQAEKVFAENGMTLEEATILFFEETVRLGRLPFELDDDLREYIAKQLDTPASDSVGSVRP' A
#
# COMPACT_ATOMS: atom_id res chain seq x y z
N MET A 1 6.22 -13.53 -21.35
CA MET A 1 5.85 -12.14 -21.04
C MET A 1 5.19 -12.18 -19.68
N GLU A 2 5.78 -11.49 -18.71
CA GLU A 2 5.15 -11.32 -17.41
C GLU A 2 3.84 -10.56 -17.61
N ARG A 3 2.77 -11.02 -16.95
CA ARG A 3 1.47 -10.36 -17.02
C ARG A 3 1.49 -9.16 -16.09
N LEU A 4 1.41 -7.96 -16.65
CA LEU A 4 1.19 -6.74 -15.87
C LEU A 4 -0.29 -6.66 -15.47
N VAL A 5 -0.55 -6.14 -14.27
CA VAL A 5 -1.89 -5.92 -13.70
C VAL A 5 -1.95 -4.48 -13.19
N GLU A 6 -3.04 -3.79 -13.48
CA GLU A 6 -3.29 -2.44 -12.97
C GLU A 6 -3.84 -2.51 -11.53
N VAL A 7 -3.30 -1.65 -10.66
CA VAL A 7 -3.74 -1.52 -9.27
C VAL A 7 -4.19 -0.07 -9.06
N THR A 8 -5.46 0.12 -8.71
CA THR A 8 -6.01 1.42 -8.32
C THR A 8 -6.15 1.47 -6.80
N LEU A 9 -5.63 2.51 -6.17
CA LEU A 9 -5.70 2.73 -4.72
C LEU A 9 -6.40 4.06 -4.43
N GLU A 10 -7.32 4.05 -3.47
CA GLU A 10 -7.87 5.27 -2.87
C GLU A 10 -7.14 5.55 -1.56
N ILE A 11 -6.55 6.73 -1.46
CA ILE A 11 -5.83 7.20 -0.27
C ILE A 11 -6.15 8.66 -0.01
N ASP A 12 -5.97 9.07 1.24
CA ASP A 12 -6.07 10.49 1.60
C ASP A 12 -5.08 11.34 0.80
N ALA A 13 -5.54 12.49 0.30
CA ALA A 13 -4.75 13.33 -0.60
C ALA A 13 -3.53 13.95 0.11
N GLU A 14 -3.68 14.31 1.39
CA GLU A 14 -2.58 14.85 2.18
C GLU A 14 -1.55 13.74 2.47
N LEU A 15 -2.02 12.53 2.81
CA LEU A 15 -1.16 11.37 2.97
C LEU A 15 -0.34 11.08 1.70
N LYS A 16 -0.99 11.12 0.52
CA LYS A 16 -0.31 10.96 -0.77
C LYS A 16 0.80 11.98 -0.96
N GLU A 17 0.50 13.27 -0.75
CA GLU A 17 1.47 14.35 -0.95
C GLU A 17 2.67 14.22 0.00
N GLN A 18 2.43 13.86 1.26
CA GLN A 18 3.48 13.63 2.25
C GLN A 18 4.37 12.45 1.86
N ALA A 19 3.77 11.33 1.42
CA ALA A 19 4.52 10.16 0.97
C ALA A 19 5.38 10.47 -0.26
N GLU A 20 4.85 11.21 -1.24
CA GLU A 20 5.60 11.62 -2.43
C GLU A 20 6.83 12.47 -2.10
N LYS A 21 6.76 13.34 -1.09
CA LYS A 21 7.93 14.11 -0.63
C LYS A 21 9.02 13.19 -0.09
N VAL A 22 8.67 12.21 0.74
CA VAL A 22 9.61 11.22 1.31
C VAL A 22 10.23 10.36 0.21
N PHE A 23 9.45 9.92 -0.77
CA PHE A 23 9.97 9.12 -1.88
C PHE A 23 10.87 9.92 -2.81
N ALA A 24 10.55 11.20 -3.06
CA ALA A 24 11.38 12.09 -3.84
C ALA A 24 12.77 12.34 -3.22
N GLU A 25 12.88 12.36 -1.89
CA GLU A 25 14.17 12.43 -1.19
C GLU A 25 15.07 11.22 -1.52
N ASN A 26 14.47 10.09 -1.89
CA ASN A 26 15.15 8.86 -2.31
C ASN A 26 15.23 8.72 -3.85
N GLY A 27 14.83 9.75 -4.60
CA GLY A 27 14.83 9.74 -6.06
C GLY A 27 13.78 8.80 -6.67
N MET A 28 12.71 8.50 -5.95
CA MET A 28 11.64 7.59 -6.37
C MET A 28 10.30 8.31 -6.52
N THR A 29 9.50 7.84 -7.46
CA THR A 29 8.08 8.14 -7.58
C THR A 29 7.24 7.31 -6.61
N LEU A 30 5.98 7.70 -6.41
CA LEU A 30 5.02 6.90 -5.63
C LEU A 30 4.86 5.49 -6.20
N GLU A 31 4.82 5.35 -7.52
CA GLU A 31 4.69 4.06 -8.20
C GLU A 31 5.89 3.17 -7.94
N GLU A 32 7.12 3.68 -8.14
CA GLU A 32 8.36 2.94 -7.89
C GLU A 32 8.48 2.49 -6.43
N ALA A 33 8.16 3.39 -5.48
CA ALA A 33 8.17 3.06 -4.06
C ALA A 33 7.11 2.00 -3.69
N THR A 34 5.93 2.05 -4.32
CA THR A 34 4.85 1.07 -4.10
C THR A 34 5.22 -0.30 -4.67
N ILE A 35 5.85 -0.35 -5.85
CA ILE A 35 6.35 -1.60 -6.43
C ILE A 35 7.44 -2.19 -5.53
N LEU A 36 8.41 -1.37 -5.11
CA LEU A 36 9.48 -1.80 -4.20
C LEU A 36 8.92 -2.35 -2.88
N PHE A 37 7.88 -1.73 -2.32
CA PHE A 37 7.19 -2.23 -1.15
C PHE A 37 6.64 -3.65 -1.36
N PHE A 38 6.02 -3.95 -2.50
CA PHE A 38 5.55 -5.30 -2.82
C PHE A 38 6.72 -6.27 -3.00
N GLU A 39 7.76 -5.88 -3.73
CA GLU A 39 8.95 -6.70 -3.94
C GLU A 39 9.62 -7.09 -2.61
N GLU A 40 9.81 -6.13 -1.71
CA GLU A 40 10.40 -6.38 -0.40
C GLU A 40 9.49 -7.21 0.50
N THR A 41 8.18 -6.98 0.46
CA THR A 41 7.21 -7.80 1.20
C THR A 41 7.33 -9.26 0.81
N VAL A 42 7.42 -9.54 -0.50
CA VAL A 42 7.59 -10.90 -1.03
C VAL A 42 8.97 -11.46 -0.67
N ARG A 43 10.04 -10.67 -0.82
CA ARG A 43 11.41 -11.10 -0.52
C ARG A 43 11.61 -11.48 0.95
N LEU A 44 10.98 -10.73 1.86
CA LEU A 44 11.09 -10.93 3.31
C LEU A 44 10.06 -11.92 3.87
N GLY A 45 8.96 -12.17 3.16
CA GLY A 45 7.83 -12.95 3.68
C GLY A 45 7.08 -12.26 4.83
N ARG A 46 7.21 -10.93 4.95
CA ARG A 46 6.59 -10.07 5.97
C ARG A 46 6.55 -8.63 5.47
N LEU A 47 5.80 -7.76 6.14
CA LEU A 47 5.84 -6.33 5.84
C LEU A 47 7.27 -5.77 6.03
N PRO A 48 7.74 -4.89 5.13
CA PRO A 48 9.08 -4.31 5.15
C PRO A 48 9.21 -3.14 6.15
N PHE A 49 8.44 -3.19 7.24
CA PHE A 49 8.52 -2.28 8.38
C PHE A 49 8.06 -3.02 9.64
N GLU A 50 8.44 -2.48 10.79
CA GLU A 50 8.04 -3.07 12.08
C GLU A 50 6.56 -2.76 12.36
N LEU A 51 5.84 -3.76 12.82
CA LEU A 51 4.47 -3.60 13.30
C LEU A 51 4.50 -3.40 14.81
N ASP A 52 4.42 -2.13 15.22
CA ASP A 52 4.17 -1.74 16.60
C ASP A 52 2.71 -2.00 17.02
N ASP A 53 2.40 -1.75 18.30
CA ASP A 53 1.08 -2.03 18.85
C ASP A 53 -0.02 -1.18 18.19
N ASP A 54 0.28 0.07 17.84
CA ASP A 54 -0.66 1.00 17.18
C ASP A 54 -1.00 0.51 15.77
N LEU A 55 0.00 0.09 14.98
CA LEU A 55 -0.21 -0.48 13.65
C LEU A 55 -0.98 -1.81 13.70
N ARG A 56 -0.73 -2.64 14.71
CA ARG A 56 -1.48 -3.89 14.93
C ARG A 56 -2.94 -3.60 15.25
N GLU A 57 -3.20 -2.61 16.10
CA GLU A 57 -4.56 -2.19 16.42
C GLU A 57 -5.26 -1.60 15.19
N TYR A 58 -4.56 -0.79 14.38
CA TYR A 58 -5.08 -0.28 13.11
C TYR A 58 -5.52 -1.41 12.17
N ILE A 59 -4.67 -2.42 11.96
CA ILE A 59 -4.99 -3.58 11.11
C ILE A 59 -6.20 -4.32 11.65
N ALA A 60 -6.28 -4.54 12.98
CA ALA A 60 -7.43 -5.21 13.60
C ALA A 60 -8.73 -4.44 13.37
N LYS A 61 -8.72 -3.11 13.52
CA LYS A 61 -9.90 -2.24 13.26
C LYS A 61 -10.35 -2.28 11.80
N GLN A 62 -9.42 -2.38 10.86
CA GLN A 62 -9.74 -2.50 9.44
C GLN A 62 -10.37 -3.86 9.10
N LEU A 63 -9.94 -4.94 9.75
CA LEU A 63 -10.52 -6.29 9.56
C LEU A 63 -11.95 -6.42 10.11
N ASP A 64 -12.26 -5.68 11.18
CA ASP A 64 -13.60 -5.65 11.78
C ASP A 64 -14.57 -4.73 11.04
N THR A 65 -14.08 -3.89 10.12
CA THR A 65 -14.91 -3.13 9.20
C THR A 65 -15.29 -4.06 8.05
N PRO A 66 -16.58 -4.36 7.82
CA PRO A 66 -16.96 -5.17 6.67
C PRO A 66 -16.41 -4.50 5.41
N ALA A 67 -15.89 -5.29 4.47
CA ALA A 67 -15.51 -4.83 3.13
C ALA A 67 -16.76 -4.30 2.40
N SER A 68 -17.21 -3.14 2.81
CA SER A 68 -18.33 -2.38 2.28
C SER A 68 -17.71 -1.08 1.82
N ASP A 69 -17.64 -0.95 0.49
CA ASP A 69 -17.48 0.29 -0.25
C ASP A 69 -16.07 0.82 -0.56
N SER A 70 -15.05 -0.04 -0.60
CA SER A 70 -13.87 0.25 -1.46
C SER A 70 -14.14 -0.31 -2.85
N VAL A 71 -14.44 0.61 -3.78
CA VAL A 71 -14.80 0.35 -5.17
C VAL A 71 -13.64 -0.31 -5.91
N GLY A 72 -13.67 -1.64 -5.95
CA GLY A 72 -12.87 -2.46 -6.87
C GLY A 72 -13.80 -3.46 -7.54
N SER A 73 -14.70 -2.96 -8.40
CA SER A 73 -15.59 -3.82 -9.20
C SER A 73 -14.75 -4.63 -10.17
N VAL A 74 -14.28 -5.80 -9.75
CA VAL A 74 -13.78 -6.83 -10.65
C VAL A 74 -15.01 -7.34 -11.39
N ARG A 75 -15.26 -6.81 -12.59
CA ARG A 75 -16.24 -7.40 -13.51
C ARG A 75 -15.54 -8.48 -14.34
N PRO A 76 -16.17 -9.65 -14.54
CA PRO A 76 -15.67 -10.71 -15.41
C PRO A 76 -15.75 -10.35 -16.90
#